data_AF-A0A9D6ZY66-F1
#
_entry.id   AF-A0A9D6ZY66-F1
#
_cell.length_a   1.000
_cell.length_b   1.000
_cell.length_c   1.000
_cell.angle_alpha   90.00
_cell.angle_beta   90.00
_cell.angle_gamma   90.00
#
_symmetry.space_group_name_H-M   'P 1'
#
loop_
_entity.id
_entity.type
_entity.pdbx_description
1 polymer ?
#
loop_
_entity_poly.entity_id
_entity_poly.type
_entity_poly.pdbx_seq_one_letter_code
_entity_poly.pdbx_strand_id
1 'polypeptide(L)'
;MAITLTADVLQDDIAVSLARAIATANKRAREAGIDVMQSIITITQRAFDGNLLWRINYGPKNYIGRRGGDFIVEIDPADASVKQVLRGQ
;
A
#
# COMPACT_ATOMS: atom_id res chain seq x y z
N MET A 1 18.13 2.69 -10.39
CA MET A 1 18.38 4.14 -10.29
C MET A 1 17.85 4.60 -8.94
N ALA A 2 18.68 5.23 -8.12
CA ALA A 2 18.19 5.91 -6.92
C ALA A 2 17.67 7.27 -7.34
N ILE A 3 16.37 7.51 -7.18
CA ILE A 3 15.79 8.84 -7.33
C ILE A 3 15.88 9.49 -5.95
N THR A 4 16.67 10.54 -5.82
CA THR A 4 16.77 11.29 -4.57
C THR A 4 15.51 12.13 -4.40
N LEU A 5 14.85 12.00 -3.26
CA LEU A 5 13.74 12.89 -2.90
C LEU A 5 14.29 14.29 -2.64
N THR A 6 13.70 15.29 -3.27
CA THR A 6 14.04 16.69 -3.06
C THR A 6 13.46 17.18 -1.72
N ALA A 7 14.01 18.28 -1.18
CA ALA A 7 13.65 18.76 0.16
C ALA A 7 12.17 19.14 0.29
N ASP A 8 11.57 19.68 -0.78
CA ASP A 8 10.14 20.00 -0.89
C ASP A 8 9.27 18.74 -0.77
N VAL A 9 9.65 17.61 -1.38
CA VAL A 9 8.92 16.34 -1.24
C VAL A 9 9.04 15.78 0.19
N LEU A 10 10.18 15.97 0.83
CA LEU A 10 10.40 15.53 2.22
C LEU A 10 9.64 16.39 3.25
N GLN A 11 9.21 17.60 2.89
CA GLN A 11 8.39 18.48 3.72
C GLN A 11 6.89 18.24 3.54
N ASP A 12 6.48 17.48 2.52
CA ASP A 12 5.09 17.08 2.33
C ASP A 12 4.77 15.86 3.21
N ASP A 13 4.05 16.12 4.31
CA ASP A 13 3.66 15.09 5.27
C ASP A 13 2.85 13.95 4.64
N ILE A 14 2.01 14.23 3.65
CA ILE A 14 1.22 13.21 2.94
C ILE A 14 2.14 12.36 2.08
N ALA A 15 3.06 12.98 1.34
CA ALA A 15 4.01 12.26 0.50
C ALA A 15 4.91 11.35 1.35
N VAL A 16 5.46 11.85 2.46
CA VAL A 16 6.30 11.08 3.38
C VAL A 16 5.50 9.96 4.04
N SER A 17 4.29 10.24 4.51
CA SER A 17 3.40 9.23 5.12
C SER A 17 3.08 8.10 4.13
N LEU A 18 2.71 8.46 2.90
CA LEU A 18 2.42 7.51 1.83
C LEU A 18 3.65 6.70 1.44
N ALA A 19 4.82 7.33 1.32
CA ALA A 19 6.08 6.64 1.01
C ALA A 19 6.45 5.61 2.08
N ARG A 20 6.27 5.93 3.36
CA ARG A 20 6.47 4.99 4.47
C ARG A 20 5.47 3.84 4.41
N ALA A 21 4.19 4.15 4.20
CA ALA A 21 3.15 3.15 4.12
C ALA A 21 3.36 2.19 2.94
N ILE A 22 3.62 2.70 1.74
CA ILE A 22 3.83 1.86 0.55
C ILE A 22 5.09 1.00 0.68
N ALA A 23 6.16 1.50 1.32
CA ALA A 23 7.36 0.72 1.58
C ALA A 23 7.06 -0.50 2.48
N THR A 24 6.33 -0.29 3.58
CA THR A 24 5.88 -1.39 4.46
C THR A 24 4.93 -2.34 3.74
N ALA A 25 3.95 -1.81 3.00
CA ALA A 25 3.00 -2.63 2.25
C ALA A 25 3.70 -3.51 1.21
N ASN A 26 4.66 -2.95 0.47
CA ASN A 26 5.42 -3.65 -0.57
C ASN A 26 6.24 -4.78 0.03
N LYS A 27 6.86 -4.57 1.20
CA LYS A 27 7.55 -5.62 1.94
C LYS A 27 6.59 -6.75 2.27
N ARG A 28 5.42 -6.42 2.85
CA ARG A 28 4.42 -7.42 3.25
C ARG A 28 3.83 -8.19 2.07
N ALA A 29 3.59 -7.52 0.94
CA ALA A 29 3.11 -8.14 -0.29
C ALA A 29 4.12 -9.16 -0.85
N ARG A 30 5.41 -8.80 -0.91
CA ARG A 30 6.48 -9.72 -1.36
C ARG A 30 6.59 -10.95 -0.45
N GLU A 31 6.53 -10.76 0.86
CA GLU A 31 6.51 -11.87 1.83
C GLU A 31 5.32 -12.83 1.61
N ALA A 32 4.19 -12.32 1.11
CA ALA A 32 3.01 -13.10 0.77
C ALA A 32 3.04 -13.72 -0.64
N GLY A 33 4.15 -13.58 -1.37
CA GLY A 33 4.32 -14.10 -2.73
C GLY A 33 3.69 -13.24 -3.83
N ILE A 34 3.30 -12.00 -3.51
CA ILE A 34 2.72 -11.07 -4.50
C ILE A 34 3.85 -10.36 -5.25
N ASP A 35 3.81 -10.45 -6.58
CA ASP A 35 4.65 -9.62 -7.44
C ASP A 35 4.07 -8.21 -7.54
N VAL A 36 4.62 -7.32 -6.71
CA VAL A 36 4.26 -5.90 -6.66
C VAL A 36 4.35 -5.23 -8.03
N MET A 37 5.37 -5.54 -8.83
CA MET A 37 5.57 -4.90 -10.13
C MET A 37 4.57 -5.38 -11.19
N GLN A 38 4.00 -6.57 -11.00
CA GLN A 38 2.96 -7.14 -11.85
C GLN A 38 1.54 -6.93 -11.32
N SER A 39 1.39 -6.14 -10.25
CA SER A 39 0.09 -5.79 -9.68
C SER A 39 -0.42 -4.45 -10.22
N ILE A 40 -1.75 -4.30 -10.27
CA ILE A 40 -2.41 -2.98 -10.26
C ILE A 40 -2.40 -2.53 -8.81
N ILE A 41 -1.74 -1.40 -8.54
CA ILE A 41 -1.66 -0.85 -7.19
C ILE A 41 -2.68 0.27 -7.07
N THR A 42 -3.63 0.14 -6.15
CA THR A 42 -4.53 1.23 -5.78
C THR A 42 -4.30 1.62 -4.32
N ILE A 43 -4.32 2.92 -4.06
CA ILE A 43 -4.04 3.46 -2.73
C ILE A 43 -5.16 4.39 -2.35
N THR A 44 -5.72 4.17 -1.17
CA THR A 44 -6.85 4.93 -0.65
C THR A 44 -6.61 5.24 0.82
N GLN A 45 -7.14 6.37 1.29
CA GLN A 45 -7.26 6.65 2.71
C GLN A 45 -8.60 6.10 3.22
N ARG A 46 -8.58 5.41 4.36
CA ARG A 46 -9.77 4.83 4.98
C ARG A 46 -9.84 5.30 6.43
N ALA A 47 -10.97 5.84 6.85
CA ALA A 47 -11.24 6.06 8.27
C ALA A 47 -11.58 4.72 8.95
N PHE A 48 -10.91 4.41 10.05
CA PHE A 48 -11.16 3.23 10.88
C PHE A 48 -10.96 3.59 12.36
N ASP A 49 -12.01 3.42 13.16
CA ASP A 49 -12.01 3.73 14.60
C ASP A 49 -11.48 5.14 14.92
N GLY A 50 -11.95 6.14 14.17
CA GLY A 50 -11.52 7.54 14.30
C GLY A 50 -10.12 7.87 13.76
N ASN A 51 -9.35 6.86 13.34
CA ASN A 51 -8.01 7.03 12.77
C ASN A 51 -8.03 6.92 11.24
N LEU A 52 -7.13 7.64 10.57
CA LEU A 52 -6.91 7.52 9.14
C LEU A 52 -5.92 6.38 8.89
N LEU A 53 -6.24 5.45 8.00
CA LEU A 53 -5.36 4.38 7.56
C LEU A 53 -5.07 4.50 6.06
N TRP A 54 -3.85 4.17 5.67
CA TRP A 54 -3.54 3.90 4.27
C TRP A 54 -3.94 2.47 3.94
N ARG A 55 -4.81 2.31 2.95
CA ARG A 55 -5.15 1.01 2.36
C ARG A 55 -4.46 0.91 1.00
N ILE A 56 -3.55 -0.05 0.88
CA ILE A 56 -2.85 -0.38 -0.35
C ILE A 56 -3.39 -1.72 -0.85
N ASN A 57 -3.94 -1.73 -2.06
CA ASN A 57 -4.42 -2.93 -2.72
C ASN A 57 -3.49 -3.30 -3.88
N TYR A 58 -3.15 -4.58 -3.97
CA TYR A 58 -2.44 -5.22 -5.06
C TYR A 58 -3.39 -6.17 -5.78
N GLY A 59 -3.94 -5.71 -6.90
CA GLY A 59 -4.83 -6.49 -7.76
C GLY A 59 -4.12 -7.08 -8.98
N PRO A 60 -4.67 -8.12 -9.62
CA PRO A 60 -4.11 -8.67 -10.85
C PRO A 60 -4.28 -7.71 -12.04
N LYS A 61 -3.24 -7.52 -12.86
CA LYS A 61 -3.34 -6.73 -14.11
C LYS A 61 -4.28 -7.34 -15.15
N ASN A 62 -4.35 -8.67 -15.19
CA ASN A 62 -5.21 -9.41 -16.11
C ASN A 62 -6.49 -9.82 -15.37
N TYR A 63 -7.42 -8.87 -15.22
CA TYR A 63 -8.67 -9.05 -14.47
C TYR A 63 -9.74 -9.84 -15.24
N ILE A 64 -9.57 -10.08 -16.54
CA ILE A 64 -10.55 -10.79 -17.35
C ILE A 64 -10.65 -12.25 -16.87
N GLY A 65 -11.78 -12.59 -16.25
CA GLY A 65 -12.13 -13.97 -15.86
C GLY A 65 -11.63 -14.42 -14.48
N ARG A 66 -11.09 -13.52 -13.64
CA ARG A 66 -10.74 -13.82 -12.24
C ARG A 66 -11.51 -12.91 -11.28
N ARG A 67 -12.42 -13.49 -10.50
CA ARG A 67 -12.90 -12.87 -9.25
C ARG A 67 -11.89 -13.15 -8.15
N GLY A 68 -11.62 -12.15 -7.32
CA GLY A 68 -10.70 -12.26 -6.19
C GLY A 68 -9.22 -12.19 -6.54
N GLY A 69 -8.38 -12.42 -5.53
CA GLY A 69 -6.93 -12.39 -5.65
C GLY A 69 -6.29 -11.05 -5.32
N ASP A 70 -7.08 -10.06 -4.93
CA ASP A 70 -6.57 -8.83 -4.36
C ASP A 70 -5.86 -9.13 -3.05
N PHE A 71 -4.66 -8.60 -2.88
CA PHE A 71 -3.95 -8.58 -1.61
C PHE A 71 -4.00 -7.16 -1.07
N ILE A 72 -4.56 -6.97 0.10
CA ILE A 72 -4.78 -5.63 0.66
C ILE A 72 -4.02 -5.53 1.98
N VAL A 73 -3.29 -4.44 2.16
CA VAL A 73 -2.58 -4.11 3.41
C VAL A 73 -3.08 -2.77 3.91
N GLU A 74 -3.50 -2.73 5.16
CA GLU A 74 -3.88 -1.50 5.85
C GLU A 74 -2.79 -1.11 6.84
N ILE A 75 -2.37 0.15 6.76
CA ILE A 75 -1.20 0.67 7.46
C ILE A 75 -1.57 1.97 8.16
N ASP A 76 -1.08 2.10 9.37
CA ASP A 76 -1.20 3.31 10.16
C ASP A 76 -0.17 4.35 9.71
N PRO A 77 -0.61 5.57 9.34
CA PRO A 77 0.27 6.61 8.83
C PRO A 77 1.26 7.13 9.88
N ALA A 78 1.00 6.98 11.17
CA ALA A 78 1.85 7.52 12.23
C ALA A 78 3.15 6.71 12.37
N ASP A 79 3.02 5.39 12.52
CA ASP A 79 4.14 4.48 12.82
C ASP A 79 4.50 3.54 11.66
N ALA A 80 3.73 3.56 10.57
CA ALA A 80 3.84 2.63 9.45
C ALA A 80 3.65 1.16 9.85
N SER A 81 2.93 0.89 10.95
CA SER A 81 2.57 -0.46 11.38
C SER A 81 1.44 -1.03 10.52
N VAL A 82 1.53 -2.33 10.22
CA VAL A 82 0.45 -3.05 9.52
C VAL A 82 -0.66 -3.32 10.53
N LYS A 83 -1.84 -2.73 10.32
CA LYS A 83 -3.02 -2.97 11.14
C LYS A 83 -3.83 -4.17 10.66
N GLN A 84 -3.89 -4.35 9.34
CA GLN A 84 -4.64 -5.44 8.75
C GLN A 84 -4.03 -5.93 7.44
N VAL A 85 -4.19 -7.22 7.18
CA VAL A 85 -3.99 -7.83 5.86
C VAL A 85 -5.28 -8.53 5.48
N LEU A 86 -5.80 -8.21 4.29
CA LEU A 86 -7.03 -8.80 3.75
C LEU A 86 -6.73 -9.45 2.40
N ARG A 87 -7.55 -10.42 2.01
CA ARG A 87 -7.56 -10.98 0.66
C ARG A 87 -8.94 -10.83 0.02
N GLY A 88 -8.98 -10.31 -1.19
CA GLY A 88 -10.21 -10.23 -1.98
C GLY A 88 -10.67 -11.62 -2.39
N GLN A 89 -11.96 -11.90 -2.18
CA GLN A 89 -12.64 -13.14 -2.59
C GLN A 89 -13.04 -13.13 -4.06
#